data_AF-A0A353YHQ5-F1
#
_entry.id   AF-A0A353YHQ5-F1
#
_cell.length_a   1.000
_cell.length_b   1.000
_cell.length_c   1.000
_cell.angle_alpha   90.00
_cell.angle_beta   90.00
_cell.angle_gamma   90.00
#
_symmetry.space_group_name_H-M   'P 1'
#
loop_
_entity.id
_entity.type
_entity.pdbx_description
1 polymer ?
#
loop_
_entity_poly.entity_id
_entity_poly.type
_entity_poly.pdbx_seq_one_letter_code
_entity_poly.pdbx_strand_id
1 'polypeptide(L)'
;MADDEKFDAVVVGAGPAGTAAAITMAKAGLQVALLERGAKPGSKNVMGGILYNHYLEEIVGDTWKEAPLERPIIEERRWIMTAEATIGIDYKNLRNREHPHSYSVLRAKFDAWFAEQAE
;
A
#
# COMPACT_ATOMS: atom_id res chain seq x y z
N MET A 1 34.21 12.25 13.12
CA MET A 1 34.26 11.02 12.31
C MET A 1 32.82 10.55 12.23
N ALA A 2 32.29 10.33 11.02
CA ALA A 2 30.97 9.70 10.93
C ALA A 2 31.12 8.30 11.55
N ASP A 3 30.33 8.00 12.57
CA ASP A 3 30.16 6.62 12.99
C ASP A 3 29.58 5.90 11.77
N ASP A 4 30.29 4.90 11.25
CA ASP A 4 29.78 4.08 10.15
C ASP A 4 28.62 3.25 10.71
N GLU A 5 27.40 3.80 10.65
CA GLU A 5 26.20 3.01 10.89
C GLU A 5 26.18 1.89 9.84
N LYS A 6 26.41 0.66 10.31
CA LYS A 6 26.37 -0.53 9.48
C LYS A 6 24.94 -1.04 9.45
N PHE A 7 24.36 -1.06 8.26
CA PHE A 7 23.09 -1.73 7.98
C PHE A 7 23.36 -2.96 7.12
N ASP A 8 22.56 -4.01 7.30
CA ASP A 8 22.56 -5.18 6.43
C ASP A 8 21.96 -4.87 5.06
N ALA A 9 21.02 -3.92 5.01
CA ALA A 9 20.40 -3.47 3.76
C ALA A 9 19.98 -1.99 3.82
N VAL A 10 19.97 -1.35 2.65
CA VAL A 10 19.41 -0.01 2.45
C VAL A 10 18.33 -0.09 1.37
N VAL A 11 17.11 0.32 1.73
CA VAL A 11 15.96 0.40 0.82
C VAL A 11 15.74 1.86 0.44
N VAL A 12 15.76 2.15 -0.87
CA VAL A 12 15.53 3.50 -1.39
C VAL A 12 14.11 3.62 -1.93
N GLY A 13 13.27 4.36 -1.21
CA GLY A 13 11.88 4.70 -1.51
C GLY A 13 10.89 4.07 -0.52
N ALA A 14 10.19 4.88 0.27
CA ALA A 14 9.12 4.43 1.17
C ALA A 14 7.74 4.46 0.48
N GLY A 15 7.69 3.80 -0.68
CA GLY A 15 6.42 3.35 -1.27
C GLY A 15 6.10 1.92 -0.84
N PRO A 16 4.95 1.36 -1.27
CA PRO A 16 4.49 0.04 -0.86
C PRO A 16 5.54 -1.05 -1.01
N ALA A 17 6.26 -1.09 -2.13
CA ALA A 17 7.29 -2.10 -2.36
C ALA A 17 8.49 -1.94 -1.42
N GLY A 18 8.99 -0.71 -1.22
CA GLY A 18 10.14 -0.48 -0.37
C GLY A 18 9.84 -0.68 1.10
N THR A 19 8.69 -0.18 1.56
CA THR A 19 8.20 -0.45 2.91
C THR A 19 7.98 -1.94 3.15
N ALA A 20 7.35 -2.65 2.20
CA ALA A 20 7.19 -4.10 2.30
C ALA A 20 8.54 -4.83 2.41
N ALA A 21 9.51 -4.48 1.58
CA ALA A 21 10.85 -5.06 1.62
C ALA A 21 11.54 -4.79 2.97
N ALA A 22 11.45 -3.56 3.48
CA ALA A 22 12.01 -3.20 4.78
C ALA A 22 11.38 -4.02 5.91
N ILE A 23 10.05 -4.12 5.96
CA ILE A 23 9.33 -4.93 6.97
C ILE A 23 9.76 -6.39 6.89
N THR A 24 9.79 -6.98 5.69
CA THR A 24 10.17 -8.38 5.51
C THR A 24 11.59 -8.65 5.99
N MET A 25 12.55 -7.79 5.64
CA MET A 25 13.95 -7.94 6.06
C MET A 25 14.11 -7.70 7.57
N ALA A 26 13.45 -6.69 8.13
CA ALA A 26 13.46 -6.42 9.57
C ALA A 26 12.87 -7.58 10.39
N LYS A 27 11.76 -8.17 9.92
CA LYS A 27 11.16 -9.38 10.53
C LYS A 27 12.09 -10.61 10.49
N ALA A 28 13.02 -10.65 9.53
CA ALA A 28 14.05 -11.68 9.45
C ALA A 28 15.28 -11.38 10.35
N GLY A 29 15.27 -10.27 11.10
CA GLY A 29 16.32 -9.89 12.04
C GLY A 29 17.45 -9.04 11.45
N LEU A 30 17.27 -8.48 10.25
CA LEU A 30 18.26 -7.61 9.59
C LEU A 30 18.12 -6.15 10.05
N GLN A 31 19.25 -5.44 10.15
CA GLN A 31 19.27 -3.99 10.33
C GLN A 31 19.10 -3.30 8.98
N VAL A 32 17.96 -2.62 8.79
CA VAL A 32 17.59 -2.03 7.49
C VAL A 32 17.40 -0.52 7.61
N ALA A 33 18.01 0.23 6.71
CA ALA A 33 17.70 1.65 6.53
C ALA A 33 16.67 1.82 5.40
N LEU A 34 15.50 2.41 5.70
CA LEU A 34 14.50 2.79 4.70
C LEU A 34 14.57 4.30 4.46
N LEU A 35 14.88 4.71 3.22
CA LEU A 35 15.09 6.11 2.86
C LEU A 35 13.98 6.60 1.93
N GLU A 36 13.43 7.78 2.20
CA GLU A 36 12.42 8.43 1.35
C GLU A 36 12.82 9.87 1.02
N ARG A 37 12.60 10.28 -0.23
CA ARG A 37 12.90 11.65 -0.70
C ARG A 37 11.78 12.64 -0.34
N GLY A 38 10.57 12.15 -0.13
CA GLY A 38 9.42 12.91 0.33
C GLY A 38 9.60 13.42 1.76
N ALA A 39 8.85 14.46 2.12
CA ALA A 39 8.86 14.94 3.51
C ALA A 39 8.29 13.89 4.48
N LYS A 40 7.41 13.03 3.95
CA LYS A 40 6.86 11.84 4.61
C LYS A 40 6.63 10.75 3.55
N PRO A 41 6.66 9.45 3.91
CA PRO A 41 6.15 8.38 3.06
C PRO A 41 4.76 8.72 2.53
N GLY A 42 4.53 8.47 1.25
CA GLY A 42 3.27 8.83 0.58
C GLY A 42 3.18 10.23 -0.02
N SER A 43 4.03 11.18 0.38
CA SER A 43 3.96 12.58 -0.12
C SER A 43 4.24 12.75 -1.61
N LYS A 44 4.95 11.79 -2.23
CA LYS A 44 5.26 11.78 -3.67
C LYS A 44 4.57 10.65 -4.43
N ASN A 45 3.74 9.88 -3.75
CA ASN A 45 3.16 8.68 -4.29
C ASN A 45 1.78 8.96 -4.90
N VAL A 46 1.62 8.57 -6.16
CA VAL A 46 0.36 8.71 -6.91
C VAL A 46 -0.12 7.33 -7.35
N MET A 47 -1.42 7.10 -7.24
CA MET A 47 -2.05 5.84 -7.65
C MET A 47 -3.53 6.06 -7.97
N GLY A 48 -4.12 5.17 -8.77
CA GLY A 48 -5.55 5.23 -9.14
C GLY A 48 -6.52 4.97 -7.99
N GLY A 49 -6.05 4.49 -6.84
CA GLY A 49 -6.78 4.50 -5.58
C GLY A 49 -7.15 3.13 -5.03
N ILE A 50 -7.12 2.04 -5.80
CA ILE A 50 -7.49 0.70 -5.31
C ILE A 50 -6.30 -0.11 -4.76
N LEU A 51 -6.42 -0.55 -3.51
CA LEU A 51 -5.46 -1.38 -2.78
C LEU A 51 -6.08 -2.73 -2.45
N TYR A 52 -5.35 -3.82 -2.66
CA TYR A 52 -5.79 -5.18 -2.32
C TYR A 52 -5.19 -5.59 -0.97
N ASN A 53 -6.01 -6.07 -0.04
CA ASN A 53 -5.58 -6.36 1.34
C ASN A 53 -4.83 -7.69 1.49
N HIS A 54 -4.99 -8.65 0.57
CA HIS A 54 -4.33 -9.96 0.62
C HIS A 54 -2.82 -9.88 0.89
N TYR A 55 -2.10 -9.04 0.14
CA TYR A 55 -0.66 -8.87 0.33
C TYR A 55 -0.29 -8.11 1.61
N LEU A 56 -1.16 -7.20 2.05
CA LEU A 56 -0.95 -6.50 3.32
C LEU A 56 -1.06 -7.46 4.49
N GLU A 57 -2.04 -8.36 4.47
CA GLU A 57 -2.21 -9.39 5.49
C GLU A 57 -0.99 -10.30 5.57
N GLU A 58 -0.38 -10.67 4.44
CA GLU A 58 0.87 -11.43 4.43
C GLU A 58 2.05 -10.67 5.05
N ILE A 59 2.13 -9.35 4.82
CA ILE A 59 3.28 -8.54 5.25
C ILE A 59 3.15 -8.10 6.71
N VAL A 60 1.99 -7.61 7.14
CA VAL A 60 1.79 -7.01 8.48
C VAL A 60 0.85 -7.83 9.39
N GLY A 61 0.30 -8.94 8.93
CA GLY A 61 -0.68 -9.70 9.70
C GLY A 61 -1.93 -8.87 9.98
N ASP A 62 -2.63 -9.15 11.07
CA ASP A 62 -3.92 -8.51 11.41
C ASP A 62 -3.88 -6.98 11.54
N THR A 63 -2.71 -6.37 11.72
CA THR A 63 -2.54 -4.92 11.83
C THR A 63 -3.04 -4.16 10.59
N TRP A 64 -3.15 -4.83 9.42
CA TRP A 64 -3.75 -4.21 8.23
C TRP A 64 -5.16 -3.67 8.47
N LYS A 65 -5.89 -4.20 9.45
CA LYS A 65 -7.25 -3.76 9.82
C LYS A 65 -7.27 -2.33 10.42
N GLU A 66 -6.13 -1.84 10.88
CA GLU A 66 -5.97 -0.48 11.44
C GLU A 66 -5.52 0.53 10.38
N ALA A 67 -5.22 0.07 9.16
CA ALA A 67 -4.76 0.92 8.08
C ALA A 67 -5.80 2.00 7.72
N PRO A 68 -5.38 3.19 7.27
CA PRO A 68 -6.27 4.27 6.83
C PRO A 68 -6.89 3.93 5.46
N LEU A 69 -7.85 3.02 5.45
CA LEU A 69 -8.64 2.59 4.31
C LEU A 69 -9.86 3.50 4.14
N GLU A 70 -10.20 3.89 2.91
CA GLU A 70 -11.30 4.84 2.67
C GLU A 70 -12.64 4.14 2.41
N ARG A 71 -12.74 3.29 1.37
CA ARG A 71 -14.01 2.62 1.01
C ARG A 71 -13.78 1.20 0.50
N PRO A 72 -14.49 0.18 0.99
CA PRO A 72 -14.42 -1.17 0.41
C PRO A 72 -14.97 -1.17 -1.03
N ILE A 73 -14.28 -1.89 -1.92
CA ILE A 73 -14.70 -1.99 -3.32
C ILE A 73 -15.65 -3.18 -3.49
N ILE A 74 -16.92 -2.85 -3.71
CA ILE A 74 -18.00 -3.83 -3.90
C ILE A 74 -18.42 -3.97 -5.36
N GLU A 75 -17.93 -3.09 -6.23
CA GLU A 75 -18.30 -3.01 -7.62
C GLU A 75 -17.12 -2.50 -8.45
N GLU A 76 -16.81 -3.22 -9.51
CA GLU A 76 -15.83 -2.84 -10.51
C GLU A 76 -16.51 -2.77 -11.87
N ARG A 77 -16.21 -1.70 -12.62
CA ARG A 77 -16.76 -1.48 -13.95
C ARG A 77 -15.63 -1.37 -14.95
N ARG A 78 -15.81 -1.95 -16.13
CA ARG A 78 -14.90 -1.84 -17.26
C ARG A 78 -15.68 -1.33 -18.45
N TRP A 79 -15.28 -0.20 -19.00
CA TRP A 79 -15.99 0.49 -20.08
C TRP A 79 -15.12 0.53 -21.33
N ILE A 80 -15.71 0.18 -22.47
CA ILE A 80 -15.14 0.37 -23.81
C ILE A 80 -15.87 1.57 -24.40
N MET A 81 -15.13 2.63 -24.72
CA MET A 81 -15.71 3.94 -25.02
C MET A 81 -15.34 4.41 -26.43
N THR A 82 -16.25 5.17 -27.04
CA THR A 82 -15.99 6.10 -28.15
C THR A 82 -16.05 7.54 -27.62
N ALA A 83 -15.98 8.53 -28.50
CA ALA A 83 -16.16 9.93 -28.10
C ALA A 83 -17.56 10.22 -27.54
N GLU A 84 -18.58 9.46 -27.95
CA GLU A 84 -20.00 9.76 -27.65
C GLU A 84 -20.75 8.60 -26.98
N ALA A 85 -20.15 7.41 -26.89
CA ALA A 85 -20.82 6.21 -26.37
C ALA A 85 -19.91 5.32 -25.52
N THR A 86 -20.51 4.46 -24.70
CA THR A 86 -19.81 3.44 -23.89
C THR A 86 -20.55 2.12 -23.91
N ILE A 87 -19.80 1.02 -23.92
CA ILE A 87 -20.28 -0.34 -23.62
C ILE A 87 -19.56 -0.80 -22.36
N GLY A 88 -20.33 -1.18 -21.33
CA GLY A 88 -19.81 -1.54 -20.02
C GLY A 88 -19.98 -3.02 -19.67
N ILE A 89 -19.00 -3.56 -18.95
CA ILE A 89 -19.08 -4.84 -18.24
C ILE A 89 -18.85 -4.54 -16.76
N ASP A 90 -19.84 -4.87 -15.94
CA ASP A 90 -19.84 -4.56 -14.51
C ASP A 90 -19.82 -5.85 -13.69
N TYR A 91 -18.97 -5.88 -12.66
CA TYR A 91 -18.94 -6.92 -11.64
C TYR A 91 -19.27 -6.31 -10.28
N LYS A 92 -20.41 -6.69 -9.70
CA LYS A 92 -20.84 -6.26 -8.37
C LYS A 92 -21.00 -7.46 -7.46
N ASN A 93 -20.32 -7.45 -6.33
CA ASN A 93 -20.40 -8.53 -5.34
C ASN A 93 -20.68 -7.96 -3.94
N LEU A 94 -21.90 -8.21 -3.44
CA LEU A 94 -22.33 -7.70 -2.13
C LEU A 94 -21.63 -8.39 -0.96
N ARG A 95 -21.06 -9.58 -1.15
CA ARG A 95 -20.22 -10.24 -0.12
C ARG A 95 -19.04 -9.37 0.28
N ASN A 96 -18.53 -8.54 -0.63
CA ASN A 96 -17.42 -7.63 -0.34
C ASN A 96 -17.79 -6.50 0.62
N ARG A 97 -19.06 -6.37 1.05
CA ARG A 97 -19.42 -5.45 2.14
C ARG A 97 -18.94 -5.98 3.50
N GLU A 98 -19.12 -7.27 3.73
CA GLU A 98 -18.77 -7.95 4.98
C GLU A 98 -17.33 -8.48 4.93
N HIS A 99 -16.90 -8.93 3.75
CA HIS A 99 -15.55 -9.46 3.52
C HIS A 99 -14.89 -8.77 2.32
N PRO A 100 -14.50 -7.48 2.46
CA PRO A 100 -13.83 -6.78 1.37
C PRO A 100 -12.44 -7.35 1.13
N HIS A 101 -12.06 -7.46 -0.15
CA HIS A 101 -10.71 -7.87 -0.57
C HIS A 101 -9.92 -6.72 -1.21
N SER A 102 -10.55 -5.56 -1.35
CA SER A 102 -9.92 -4.34 -1.85
C SER A 102 -10.63 -3.09 -1.34
N TYR A 103 -9.87 -2.01 -1.25
CA TYR A 103 -10.30 -0.74 -0.69
C TYR A 103 -9.76 0.41 -1.53
N SER A 104 -10.50 1.51 -1.60
CA SER A 104 -9.90 2.77 -2.01
C SER A 104 -9.00 3.31 -0.89
N VAL A 105 -7.88 3.95 -1.23
CA VAL A 105 -6.96 4.57 -0.27
C VAL A 105 -6.43 5.91 -0.78
N LEU A 106 -6.07 6.79 0.14
CA LEU A 106 -5.26 7.98 -0.12
C LEU A 106 -3.80 7.67 0.24
N ARG A 107 -2.91 7.66 -0.76
CA ARG A 107 -1.50 7.26 -0.57
C ARG A 107 -0.75 8.07 0.47
N ALA A 108 -1.04 9.37 0.58
CA ALA A 108 -0.43 10.22 1.60
C ALA A 108 -0.74 9.77 3.04
N LYS A 109 -1.92 9.19 3.28
CA LYS A 109 -2.28 8.62 4.59
C LYS A 109 -1.77 7.18 4.71
N PHE A 110 -2.05 6.37 3.69
CA PHE A 110 -1.74 4.94 3.71
C PHE A 110 -0.25 4.64 3.78
N ASP A 111 0.58 5.27 2.95
CA ASP A 111 2.01 4.96 2.95
C ASP A 111 2.72 5.48 4.20
N ALA A 112 2.22 6.56 4.80
CA ALA A 112 2.71 7.05 6.09
C ALA A 112 2.48 6.00 7.18
N TRP A 113 1.23 5.54 7.32
CA TRP A 113 0.90 4.43 8.23
C TRP A 113 1.67 3.15 7.92
N PHE A 114 1.84 2.81 6.64
CA PHE A 114 2.51 1.57 6.25
C PHE A 114 3.99 1.62 6.61
N ALA A 115 4.64 2.78 6.44
CA ALA A 115 6.02 2.99 6.84
C ALA A 115 6.21 2.92 8.37
N GLU A 116 5.23 3.36 9.16
CA GLU A 116 5.23 3.18 10.63
C GLU A 116 5.25 1.68 11.03
N GLN A 117 4.76 0.77 10.17
CA GLN A 117 4.86 -0.68 10.42
C GLN A 117 6.26 -1.25 10.20
N ALA A 118 7.18 -0.45 9.63
CA ALA A 118 8.57 -0.78 9.40
C ALA A 118 9.53 -0.20 10.45
N GLU A 119 9.02 0.62 11.38
CA GLU A 119 9.74 1.15 12.55
C GLU A 119 9.81 0.11 13.68
#